data_AF-A0A833D1V4-F1
#
_entry.id   AF-A0A833D1V4-F1
#
_cell.length_a   1.000
_cell.length_b   1.000
_cell.length_c   1.000
_cell.angle_alpha   90.00
_cell.angle_beta   90.00
_cell.angle_gamma   90.00
#
_symmetry.space_group_name_H-M   'P 1'
#
loop_
_entity.id
_entity.type
_entity.pdbx_description
1 polymer ?
#
loop_
_entity_poly.entity_id
_entity_poly.type
_entity_poly.pdbx_seq_one_letter_code
_entity_poly.pdbx_strand_id
1 'polypeptide(L)'
;MYKYPNEGGIYILTIFISHAARDRELAEQLKMEIHAELGLSDNEVFLSSYERAIQKQDWKAEVEDALFHATILIPLITPCSAKSIWVGVEYGHFWAQNSVRNDGKQRFVFPLHIPKVSIPSPLDRDTSVSVMSETALVPYFEKLCSSLGVTGRRKLNPKAIVEKANRIHLLTGEEAKWQMEGKLYLNIATTVEDKQIVIDWMIEMDILQGINLHWNKHLNKLNFQEANLFRANLGGCELKNARFWGANLEEAILGSAQLQGADFSHAVLTGTRFGGAVNLDENTILPDQKRYRD
;
A
#
# COMPACT_ATOMS: atom_id res chain seq x y z
N MET A 1 -10.46 10.74 22.03
CA MET A 1 -9.32 11.62 22.31
C MET A 1 -8.39 10.86 23.26
N TYR A 2 -7.57 9.97 22.70
CA TYR A 2 -6.58 9.21 23.47
C TYR A 2 -5.45 10.17 23.86
N LYS A 3 -5.24 10.37 25.16
CA LYS A 3 -4.08 11.09 25.69
C LYS A 3 -2.96 10.08 25.93
N TYR A 4 -1.84 10.23 25.24
CA TYR A 4 -0.61 9.54 25.57
C TYR A 4 -0.07 10.04 26.92
N PRO A 5 0.47 9.17 27.81
CA PRO A 5 1.13 9.62 29.02
C PRO A 5 2.54 10.15 28.72
N ASN A 6 2.90 11.18 29.49
CA ASN A 6 4.08 12.03 29.43
C ASN A 6 5.42 11.32 29.75
N GLU A 7 6.49 11.98 29.28
CA GLU A 7 7.78 12.23 29.95
C GLU A 7 8.42 11.08 30.75
N GLY A 8 9.48 10.48 30.17
CA GLY A 8 10.47 9.71 30.93
C GLY A 8 10.37 8.18 30.82
N GLY A 9 10.37 7.64 29.61
CA GLY A 9 10.48 6.19 29.39
C GLY A 9 10.74 5.87 27.92
N ILE A 10 11.81 5.12 27.65
CA ILE A 10 12.28 4.76 26.31
C ILE A 10 11.38 3.63 25.76
N TYR A 11 11.07 3.75 24.46
CA TYR A 11 10.30 2.87 23.55
C TYR A 11 8.77 3.02 23.54
N ILE A 12 8.25 3.61 22.46
CA ILE A 12 6.90 3.30 21.96
C ILE A 12 7.11 2.52 20.66
N LEU A 13 7.18 1.19 20.77
CA LEU A 13 7.24 0.30 19.61
C LEU A 13 5.81 0.05 19.15
N THR A 14 5.36 0.77 18.12
CA THR A 14 4.01 0.60 17.57
C THR A 14 4.03 -0.48 16.49
N ILE A 15 3.28 -1.56 16.69
CA ILE A 15 2.96 -2.57 15.67
C ILE A 15 1.65 -2.15 15.02
N PHE A 16 1.64 -2.00 13.71
CA PHE A 16 0.43 -1.72 12.94
C PHE A 16 0.00 -2.99 12.21
N ILE A 17 -1.22 -3.48 12.48
CA ILE A 17 -1.81 -4.61 11.76
C ILE A 17 -2.81 -4.05 10.74
N SER A 18 -2.44 -4.12 9.47
CA SER A 18 -3.30 -3.70 8.36
C SER A 18 -4.22 -4.85 7.96
N HIS A 19 -5.53 -4.64 7.94
CA HIS A 19 -6.50 -5.70 7.65
C HIS A 19 -7.78 -5.15 7.00
N ALA A 20 -8.50 -5.99 6.25
CA ALA A 20 -9.84 -5.60 5.81
C ALA A 20 -10.85 -5.72 6.94
N ALA A 21 -11.95 -5.00 6.81
CA ALA A 21 -13.06 -5.03 7.76
C ALA A 21 -13.57 -6.42 8.11
N ARG A 22 -13.65 -7.30 7.11
CA ARG A 22 -14.12 -8.69 7.27
C ARG A 22 -13.11 -9.61 7.93
N ASP A 23 -11.86 -9.18 8.03
CA ASP A 23 -10.78 -9.93 8.67
C ASP A 23 -10.58 -9.53 10.14
N ARG A 24 -11.44 -8.65 10.67
CA ARG A 24 -11.30 -8.05 12.00
C ARG A 24 -11.17 -9.07 13.12
N GLU A 25 -11.96 -10.13 13.12
CA GLU A 25 -11.85 -11.17 14.16
C GLU A 25 -10.47 -11.85 14.16
N LEU A 26 -9.89 -12.07 12.98
CA LEU A 26 -8.54 -12.62 12.87
C LEU A 26 -7.49 -11.60 13.30
N ALA A 27 -7.65 -10.34 12.93
CA ALA A 27 -6.74 -9.27 13.35
C ALA A 27 -6.76 -9.05 14.87
N GLU A 28 -7.93 -9.10 15.51
CA GLU A 28 -8.08 -9.06 16.96
C GLU A 28 -7.43 -10.27 17.63
N GLN A 29 -7.57 -11.47 17.06
CA GLN A 29 -6.86 -12.65 17.55
C GLN A 29 -5.34 -12.51 17.45
N LEU A 30 -4.83 -12.02 16.32
CA LEU A 30 -3.40 -11.75 16.13
C LEU A 30 -2.90 -10.72 17.15
N LYS A 31 -3.64 -9.62 17.35
CA LYS A 31 -3.32 -8.61 18.37
C LYS A 31 -3.23 -9.24 19.75
N MET A 32 -4.20 -10.06 20.16
CA MET A 32 -4.19 -10.74 21.46
C MET A 32 -2.96 -11.65 21.63
N GLU A 33 -2.60 -12.43 20.62
CA GLU A 33 -1.41 -13.30 20.67
C GLU A 33 -0.11 -12.49 20.69
N ILE A 34 -0.02 -11.39 19.92
CA ILE A 34 1.13 -10.47 19.91
C ILE A 34 1.31 -9.82 21.29
N HIS A 35 0.23 -9.34 21.93
CA HIS A 35 0.30 -8.81 23.29
C HIS A 35 0.77 -9.86 24.28
N ALA A 36 0.23 -11.08 24.20
CA ALA A 36 0.60 -12.15 25.10
C ALA A 36 2.07 -12.57 24.94
N GLU A 37 2.56 -12.62 23.70
CA GLU A 37 3.92 -13.02 23.37
C GLU A 37 4.94 -11.94 23.74
N LEU A 38 4.69 -10.67 23.38
CA LEU A 38 5.64 -9.57 23.59
C LEU A 38 5.48 -8.89 24.95
N GLY A 39 4.37 -9.14 25.65
CA GLY A 39 4.02 -8.46 26.89
C GLY A 39 3.78 -6.96 26.73
N LEU A 40 3.24 -6.57 25.57
CA LEU A 40 2.91 -5.20 25.22
C LEU A 40 1.58 -4.77 25.85
N SER A 41 1.45 -3.49 26.14
CA SER A 41 0.19 -2.82 26.51
C SER A 41 -0.73 -2.64 25.29
N ASP A 42 -2.06 -2.59 25.49
CA ASP A 42 -3.06 -2.52 24.42
C ASP A 42 -2.85 -1.38 23.38
N ASN A 43 -2.12 -0.34 23.76
CA ASN A 43 -1.85 0.84 22.94
C ASN A 43 -0.62 0.70 22.02
N GLU A 44 0.16 -0.38 22.17
CA GLU A 44 1.36 -0.63 21.35
C GLU A 44 1.06 -1.44 20.09
N VAL A 45 -0.12 -2.05 19.99
CA VAL A 45 -0.58 -2.74 18.77
C VAL A 45 -1.83 -2.05 18.23
N PHE A 46 -1.67 -1.38 17.10
CA PHE A 46 -2.75 -0.72 16.39
C PHE A 46 -3.37 -1.67 15.37
N LEU A 47 -4.70 -1.74 15.33
CA LEU A 47 -5.44 -2.43 14.27
C LEU A 47 -5.98 -1.38 13.31
N SER A 48 -5.75 -1.58 12.01
CA SER A 48 -6.44 -0.84 10.97
C SER A 48 -7.96 -0.88 11.18
N SER A 49 -8.67 0.16 10.74
CA SER A 49 -10.11 0.28 10.99
C SER A 49 -10.94 0.08 9.72
N TYR A 50 -12.17 -0.39 9.92
CA TYR A 50 -13.15 -0.77 8.89
C TYR A 50 -13.84 0.45 8.24
N GLU A 51 -14.18 0.32 6.95
CA GLU A 51 -14.96 1.23 6.07
C GLU A 51 -16.00 2.17 6.72
N ARG A 52 -16.68 1.83 7.84
CA ARG A 52 -17.61 2.75 8.52
C ARG A 52 -16.95 3.85 9.35
N ALA A 53 -15.71 3.67 9.83
CA ALA A 53 -14.97 4.73 10.52
C ALA A 53 -14.46 5.82 9.56
N ILE A 54 -14.25 5.43 8.30
CA ILE A 54 -13.68 6.24 7.21
C ILE A 54 -14.60 7.39 6.80
N GLN A 55 -15.92 7.24 7.00
CA GLN A 55 -16.90 8.28 6.66
C GLN A 55 -16.88 9.50 7.60
N LYS A 56 -16.10 9.50 8.69
CA LYS A 56 -16.10 10.57 9.71
C LYS A 56 -14.96 11.58 9.64
N GLN A 57 -14.08 11.54 8.63
CA GLN A 57 -12.92 12.45 8.43
C GLN A 57 -11.84 12.46 9.56
N ASP A 58 -12.17 12.19 10.82
CA ASP A 58 -11.23 12.11 11.95
C ASP A 58 -10.31 10.87 11.91
N TRP A 59 -10.71 9.82 11.17
CA TRP A 59 -10.01 8.53 11.11
C TRP A 59 -8.62 8.61 10.46
N LYS A 60 -8.50 9.42 9.39
CA LYS A 60 -7.28 9.50 8.61
C LYS A 60 -6.10 9.97 9.46
N ALA A 61 -6.33 10.99 10.29
CA ALA A 61 -5.31 11.51 11.18
C ALA A 61 -4.83 10.47 12.21
N GLU A 62 -5.74 9.64 12.75
CA GLU A 62 -5.39 8.58 13.69
C GLU A 62 -4.58 7.46 13.02
N VAL A 63 -4.96 7.01 11.82
CA VAL A 63 -4.19 5.99 11.09
C VAL A 63 -2.86 6.53 10.60
N GLU A 64 -2.81 7.76 10.11
CA GLU A 64 -1.55 8.40 9.71
C GLU A 64 -0.61 8.56 10.91
N ASP A 65 -1.12 8.95 12.07
CA ASP A 65 -0.35 9.04 13.32
C ASP A 65 0.14 7.65 13.79
N ALA A 66 -0.72 6.63 13.74
CA ALA A 66 -0.33 5.28 14.09
C ALA A 66 0.73 4.72 13.13
N LEU A 67 0.57 4.90 11.82
CA LEU A 67 1.55 4.51 10.81
C LEU A 67 2.86 5.30 10.96
N PHE A 68 2.78 6.59 11.29
CA PHE A 68 3.94 7.45 11.55
C PHE A 68 4.84 6.89 12.66
N HIS A 69 4.22 6.40 13.74
CA HIS A 69 4.93 5.84 14.89
C HIS A 69 5.30 4.37 14.72
N ALA A 70 4.66 3.66 13.78
CA ALA A 70 4.89 2.25 13.56
C ALA A 70 6.32 1.92 13.13
N THR A 71 6.95 0.99 13.84
CA THR A 71 8.23 0.37 13.45
C THR A 71 8.00 -0.99 12.80
N ILE A 72 6.82 -1.58 12.99
CA ILE A 72 6.43 -2.84 12.36
C ILE A 72 5.07 -2.69 11.71
N LEU A 73 4.98 -3.13 10.46
CA LEU A 73 3.73 -3.35 9.76
C LEU A 73 3.49 -4.84 9.55
N ILE A 74 2.31 -5.31 9.93
CA ILE A 74 1.82 -6.66 9.66
C ILE A 74 0.64 -6.52 8.68
N PRO A 75 0.87 -6.59 7.36
CA PRO A 75 -0.23 -6.66 6.40
C PRO A 75 -0.85 -8.05 6.45
N LEU A 76 -2.15 -8.12 6.76
CA LEU A 76 -2.95 -9.33 6.72
C LEU A 76 -3.57 -9.49 5.32
N ILE A 77 -2.95 -10.33 4.51
CA ILE A 77 -3.27 -10.55 3.10
C ILE A 77 -4.28 -11.69 2.98
N THR A 78 -5.51 -11.33 2.67
CA THR A 78 -6.66 -12.22 2.53
C THR A 78 -7.39 -11.87 1.23
N PRO A 79 -8.32 -12.72 0.77
CA PRO A 79 -9.18 -12.36 -0.34
C PRO A 79 -10.02 -11.10 -0.11
N CYS A 80 -10.31 -10.75 1.15
CA CYS A 80 -11.00 -9.52 1.51
C CYS A 80 -10.07 -8.31 1.42
N SER A 81 -8.84 -8.43 1.94
CA SER A 81 -7.88 -7.32 1.93
C SER A 81 -7.27 -7.05 0.56
N ALA A 82 -7.15 -8.05 -0.30
CA ALA A 82 -6.82 -7.84 -1.71
C ALA A 82 -7.86 -6.95 -2.43
N LYS A 83 -9.13 -6.99 -2.00
CA LYS A 83 -10.20 -6.12 -2.53
C LYS A 83 -10.35 -4.82 -1.74
N SER A 84 -9.64 -4.67 -0.63
CA SER A 84 -9.71 -3.50 0.23
C SER A 84 -8.65 -2.50 -0.19
N ILE A 85 -9.10 -1.33 -0.65
CA ILE A 85 -8.22 -0.22 -1.01
C ILE A 85 -7.37 0.21 0.21
N TRP A 86 -7.91 0.11 1.42
CA TRP A 86 -7.25 0.63 2.61
C TRP A 86 -6.00 -0.14 3.03
N VAL A 87 -5.97 -1.44 2.77
CA VAL A 87 -4.83 -2.29 3.16
C VAL A 87 -3.61 -1.96 2.29
N GLY A 88 -3.84 -1.77 0.99
CA GLY A 88 -2.79 -1.24 0.12
C GLY A 88 -2.38 0.17 0.52
N VAL A 89 -3.33 1.05 0.91
CA VAL A 89 -3.02 2.45 1.31
C VAL A 89 -2.07 2.46 2.49
N GLU A 90 -2.39 1.71 3.53
CA GLU A 90 -1.61 1.63 4.76
C GLU A 90 -0.23 1.05 4.49
N TYR A 91 -0.14 0.04 3.61
CA TYR A 91 1.14 -0.50 3.18
C TYR A 91 1.98 0.53 2.42
N GLY A 92 1.38 1.22 1.44
CA GLY A 92 2.05 2.27 0.68
C GLY A 92 2.54 3.40 1.58
N HIS A 93 1.73 3.85 2.55
CA HIS A 93 2.14 4.86 3.53
C HIS A 93 3.30 4.40 4.43
N PHE A 94 3.27 3.15 4.90
CA PHE A 94 4.36 2.62 5.71
C PHE A 94 5.66 2.45 4.90
N TRP A 95 5.54 1.93 3.68
CA TRP A 95 6.66 1.81 2.75
C TRP A 95 7.26 3.18 2.43
N ALA A 96 6.40 4.17 2.19
CA ALA A 96 6.79 5.53 1.90
C ALA A 96 7.68 6.16 2.97
N GLN A 97 7.30 5.92 4.23
CA GLN A 97 8.08 6.40 5.36
C GLN A 97 9.47 5.75 5.44
N ASN A 98 9.61 4.49 5.02
CA ASN A 98 10.92 3.82 4.96
C ASN A 98 11.85 4.41 3.89
N SER A 99 11.30 4.79 2.74
CA SER A 99 12.09 5.28 1.61
C SER A 99 12.50 6.75 1.76
N VAL A 100 11.70 7.55 2.49
CA VAL A 100 11.89 9.01 2.57
C VAL A 100 12.47 9.50 3.90
N ARG A 101 12.25 8.79 5.01
CA ARG A 101 12.65 9.29 6.34
C ARG A 101 13.97 8.70 6.81
N ASN A 102 14.96 9.57 6.97
CA ASN A 102 16.21 9.25 7.69
C ASN A 102 16.07 9.58 9.18
N ASP A 103 15.04 9.03 9.83
CA ASP A 103 14.80 9.22 11.27
C ASP A 103 15.56 8.21 12.14
N GLY A 104 16.45 7.42 11.51
CA GLY A 104 17.26 6.38 12.18
C GLY A 104 16.45 5.18 12.68
N LYS A 105 15.13 5.13 12.45
CA LYS A 105 14.29 3.99 12.85
C LYS A 105 14.33 2.92 11.78
N GLN A 106 14.81 1.74 12.15
CA GLN A 106 14.63 0.55 11.32
C GLN A 106 13.16 0.13 11.39
N ARG A 107 12.48 0.06 10.24
CA ARG A 107 11.13 -0.48 10.16
C ARG A 107 11.08 -1.79 9.41
N PHE A 108 10.14 -2.64 9.78
CA PHE A 108 10.00 -3.99 9.26
C PHE A 108 8.58 -4.27 8.76
N VAL A 109 8.48 -5.08 7.71
CA VAL A 109 7.21 -5.57 7.19
C VAL A 109 7.18 -7.09 7.41
N PHE A 110 6.11 -7.56 8.04
CA PHE A 110 5.90 -8.96 8.40
C PHE A 110 4.58 -9.48 7.83
N PRO A 111 4.54 -9.82 6.53
CA PRO A 111 3.30 -10.19 5.87
C PRO A 111 2.74 -11.51 6.40
N LEU A 112 1.44 -11.51 6.70
CA LEU A 112 0.69 -12.71 7.02
C LEU A 112 -0.35 -12.93 5.93
N HIS A 113 -0.53 -14.16 5.46
CA HIS A 113 -1.50 -14.42 4.40
C HIS A 113 -2.36 -15.66 4.64
N ILE A 114 -3.55 -15.68 4.03
CA ILE A 114 -4.39 -16.87 3.90
C ILE A 114 -4.17 -17.45 2.48
N PRO A 115 -4.34 -18.77 2.23
CA PRO A 115 -4.26 -19.34 0.89
C PRO A 115 -5.25 -18.71 -0.10
N LYS A 116 -4.99 -18.88 -1.41
CA LYS A 116 -5.81 -18.40 -2.54
C LYS A 116 -5.86 -16.87 -2.68
N VAL A 117 -4.75 -16.20 -2.36
CA VAL A 117 -4.55 -14.78 -2.65
C VAL A 117 -3.20 -14.63 -3.34
N SER A 118 -3.16 -13.86 -4.42
CA SER A 118 -1.90 -13.43 -5.00
C SER A 118 -1.23 -12.46 -4.03
N ILE A 119 0.01 -12.75 -3.64
CA ILE A 119 0.80 -11.83 -2.83
C ILE A 119 1.61 -10.98 -3.82
N PRO A 120 1.51 -9.64 -3.78
CA PRO A 120 2.24 -8.80 -4.71
C PRO A 120 3.70 -8.69 -4.26
N SER A 121 4.64 -8.61 -5.20
CA SER A 121 6.02 -8.25 -4.88
C SER A 121 6.09 -6.85 -4.27
N PRO A 122 6.94 -6.60 -3.25
CA PRO A 122 7.89 -7.51 -2.62
C PRO A 122 7.31 -8.24 -1.40
N LEU A 123 6.00 -8.16 -1.15
CA LEU A 123 5.36 -8.91 -0.04
C LEU A 123 5.46 -10.43 -0.27
N ASP A 124 5.58 -10.86 -1.52
CA ASP A 124 5.73 -12.26 -1.94
C ASP A 124 7.10 -12.87 -1.64
N ARG A 125 8.08 -12.08 -1.20
CA ARG A 125 9.41 -12.55 -0.77
C ARG A 125 9.31 -13.48 0.44
N ASP A 126 10.42 -14.16 0.76
CA ASP A 126 10.59 -15.18 1.83
C ASP A 126 10.12 -14.79 3.26
N THR A 127 9.61 -13.57 3.45
CA THR A 127 9.06 -13.08 4.72
C THR A 127 7.57 -13.32 4.89
N SER A 128 6.81 -13.61 3.82
CA SER A 128 5.38 -13.88 3.96
C SER A 128 5.13 -15.25 4.60
N VAL A 129 4.23 -15.29 5.58
CA VAL A 129 3.88 -16.51 6.31
C VAL A 129 2.39 -16.78 6.24
N SER A 130 2.03 -18.01 5.89
CA SER A 130 0.65 -18.45 5.90
C SER A 130 0.14 -18.58 7.34
N VAL A 131 -0.94 -17.87 7.67
CA VAL A 131 -1.59 -17.98 8.99
C VAL A 131 -2.26 -19.34 9.20
N MET A 132 -2.34 -20.17 8.17
CA MET A 132 -2.88 -21.53 8.24
C MET A 132 -1.85 -22.56 8.70
N SER A 133 -0.58 -22.17 8.81
CA SER A 133 0.51 -23.07 9.20
C SER A 133 0.93 -22.83 10.64
N GLU A 134 0.46 -23.68 11.56
CA GLU A 134 0.86 -23.60 12.98
C GLU A 134 2.38 -23.64 13.16
N THR A 135 3.08 -24.44 12.35
CA THR A 135 4.53 -24.59 12.42
C THR A 135 5.30 -23.40 11.88
N ALA A 136 4.72 -22.64 10.93
CA ALA A 136 5.34 -21.43 10.40
C ALA A 136 5.06 -20.19 11.26
N LEU A 137 3.97 -20.19 12.03
CA LEU A 137 3.64 -19.07 12.94
C LEU A 137 4.65 -18.93 14.09
N VAL A 138 5.18 -20.03 14.62
CA VAL A 138 6.20 -19.96 15.69
C VAL A 138 7.46 -19.18 15.26
N PRO A 139 8.18 -19.56 14.19
CA PRO A 139 9.36 -18.82 13.75
C PRO A 139 9.03 -17.40 13.25
N TYR A 140 7.81 -17.16 12.75
CA TYR A 140 7.35 -15.81 12.44
C TYR A 140 7.35 -14.90 13.68
N PHE A 141 6.75 -15.36 14.79
CA PHE A 141 6.70 -14.59 16.04
C PHE A 141 8.08 -14.46 16.70
N GLU A 142 8.95 -15.47 16.60
CA GLU A 142 10.35 -15.38 17.06
C GLU A 142 11.11 -14.29 16.30
N LYS A 143 10.93 -14.22 14.98
CA LYS A 143 11.54 -13.17 14.14
C LYS A 143 10.96 -11.79 14.45
N LEU A 144 9.66 -11.70 14.73
CA LEU A 144 9.00 -10.48 15.18
C LEU A 144 9.62 -9.98 16.50
N CYS A 145 9.72 -10.86 17.52
CA CYS A 145 10.37 -10.56 18.80
C CYS A 145 11.81 -10.07 18.62
N SER A 146 12.59 -10.81 17.82
CA SER A 146 13.99 -10.48 17.53
C SER A 146 14.15 -9.12 16.87
N SER A 147 13.24 -8.74 15.96
CA SER A 147 13.27 -7.44 15.26
C SER A 147 12.90 -6.27 16.17
N LEU A 148 12.20 -6.54 17.27
CA LEU A 148 11.91 -5.58 18.34
C LEU A 148 12.97 -5.58 19.44
N GLY A 149 13.96 -6.47 19.39
CA GLY A 149 14.97 -6.62 20.44
C GLY A 149 14.42 -7.15 21.76
N VAL A 150 13.29 -7.87 21.74
CA VAL A 150 12.66 -8.43 22.94
C VAL A 150 12.65 -9.96 22.89
N THR A 151 12.63 -10.58 24.06
CA THR A 151 12.38 -12.02 24.21
C THR A 151 10.91 -12.28 24.48
N GLY A 152 10.33 -13.26 23.79
CA GLY A 152 8.95 -13.70 24.00
C GLY A 152 8.72 -14.11 25.46
N ARG A 153 7.60 -13.65 26.03
CA ARG A 153 7.22 -13.85 27.45
C ARG A 153 6.28 -15.04 27.66
N ARG A 154 5.58 -15.49 26.61
CA ARG A 154 4.63 -16.61 26.65
C ARG A 154 4.90 -17.55 25.48
N LYS A 155 4.23 -18.69 25.46
CA LYS A 155 4.14 -19.58 24.30
C LYS A 155 2.90 -19.21 23.49
N LEU A 156 3.12 -18.72 22.26
CA LEU A 156 2.12 -18.53 21.21
C LEU A 156 1.07 -19.65 21.19
N ASN A 157 -0.20 -19.31 20.91
CA ASN A 157 -1.24 -20.28 20.58
C ASN A 157 -1.62 -20.22 19.09
N PRO A 158 -0.85 -20.91 18.20
CA PRO A 158 -1.12 -20.89 16.76
C PRO A 158 -2.51 -21.41 16.38
N LYS A 159 -3.06 -22.33 17.18
CA LYS A 159 -4.38 -22.94 16.92
C LYS A 159 -5.50 -21.92 16.89
N ALA A 160 -5.51 -20.98 17.84
CA ALA A 160 -6.53 -19.94 17.90
C ALA A 160 -6.49 -19.03 16.65
N ILE A 161 -5.29 -18.71 16.16
CA ILE A 161 -5.08 -17.95 14.91
C ILE A 161 -5.62 -18.75 13.72
N VAL A 162 -5.19 -20.01 13.59
CA VAL A 162 -5.58 -20.91 12.48
C VAL A 162 -7.10 -21.14 12.46
N GLU A 163 -7.75 -21.31 13.61
CA GLU A 163 -9.21 -21.45 13.70
C GLU A 163 -9.96 -20.23 13.17
N LYS A 164 -9.49 -19.01 13.49
CA LYS A 164 -10.07 -17.77 12.95
C LYS A 164 -9.79 -17.63 11.45
N ALA A 165 -8.59 -17.95 11.00
CA ALA A 165 -8.21 -17.89 9.59
C ALA A 165 -9.02 -18.90 8.73
N ASN A 166 -9.28 -20.10 9.26
CA ASN A 166 -10.11 -21.11 8.61
C ASN A 166 -11.52 -20.60 8.30
N ARG A 167 -12.13 -19.82 9.20
CA ARG A 167 -13.47 -19.25 8.97
C ARG A 167 -13.47 -18.30 7.77
N ILE A 168 -12.44 -17.46 7.66
CA ILE A 168 -12.28 -16.56 6.51
C ILE A 168 -12.04 -17.38 5.25
N HIS A 169 -11.11 -18.34 5.29
CA HIS A 169 -10.78 -19.19 4.15
C HIS A 169 -11.99 -19.93 3.57
N LEU A 170 -12.87 -20.46 4.43
CA LEU A 170 -14.10 -21.17 4.03
C LEU A 170 -15.14 -20.24 3.40
N LEU A 171 -15.15 -18.96 3.77
CA LEU A 171 -16.08 -17.96 3.24
C LEU A 171 -15.57 -17.32 1.94
N THR A 172 -14.28 -17.43 1.66
CA THR A 172 -13.63 -16.86 0.48
C THR A 172 -13.46 -17.93 -0.59
N GLY A 173 -14.24 -17.83 -1.68
CA GLY A 173 -14.30 -18.81 -2.76
C GLY A 173 -13.05 -18.87 -3.65
N GLU A 174 -13.15 -18.29 -4.86
CA GLU A 174 -12.07 -18.25 -5.86
C GLU A 174 -10.92 -17.32 -5.47
N GLU A 175 -9.79 -17.47 -6.16
CA GLU A 175 -8.59 -16.65 -5.97
C GLU A 175 -8.90 -15.17 -6.14
N ALA A 176 -8.59 -14.37 -5.11
CA ALA A 176 -8.77 -12.92 -5.19
C ALA A 176 -7.55 -12.27 -5.83
N LYS A 177 -7.82 -11.48 -6.87
CA LYS A 177 -6.88 -10.51 -7.42
C LYS A 177 -7.02 -9.18 -6.67
N TRP A 178 -5.91 -8.47 -6.53
CA TRP A 178 -5.91 -7.14 -5.94
C TRP A 178 -6.76 -6.18 -6.77
N GLN A 179 -7.76 -5.55 -6.15
CA GLN A 179 -8.56 -4.48 -6.76
C GLN A 179 -8.09 -3.16 -6.18
N MET A 180 -7.17 -2.52 -6.89
CA MET A 180 -6.61 -1.25 -6.45
C MET A 180 -7.31 -0.09 -7.16
N GLU A 181 -8.09 0.68 -6.42
CA GLU A 181 -8.59 1.97 -6.91
C GLU A 181 -7.50 3.04 -6.79
N GLY A 182 -6.56 3.07 -7.73
CA GLY A 182 -5.46 4.04 -7.74
C GLY A 182 -5.88 5.50 -7.55
N LYS A 183 -7.11 5.86 -7.97
CA LYS A 183 -7.69 7.19 -7.74
C LYS A 183 -7.76 7.56 -6.26
N LEU A 184 -8.19 6.63 -5.41
CA LEU A 184 -8.43 6.93 -3.99
C LEU A 184 -7.11 7.21 -3.27
N TYR A 185 -6.06 6.44 -3.56
CA TYR A 185 -4.71 6.62 -3.02
C TYR A 185 -4.13 8.01 -3.32
N LEU A 186 -4.24 8.43 -4.58
CA LEU A 186 -3.68 9.71 -5.02
C LEU A 186 -4.52 10.90 -4.53
N ASN A 187 -5.79 10.67 -4.17
CA ASN A 187 -6.66 11.68 -3.58
C ASN A 187 -6.42 11.90 -2.08
N ILE A 188 -5.95 10.88 -1.34
CA ILE A 188 -5.63 11.02 0.09
C ILE A 188 -4.26 11.67 0.31
N ALA A 189 -3.28 11.46 -0.57
CA ALA A 189 -1.98 12.11 -0.46
C ALA A 189 -2.11 13.62 -0.71
N THR A 190 -1.66 14.46 0.22
CA THR A 190 -1.97 15.90 0.16
C THR A 190 -0.93 16.69 -0.63
N THR A 191 0.35 16.35 -0.53
CA THR A 191 1.45 17.00 -1.26
C THR A 191 1.82 16.26 -2.55
N VAL A 192 2.67 16.86 -3.40
CA VAL A 192 3.19 16.17 -4.59
C VAL A 192 4.18 15.09 -4.17
N GLU A 193 4.96 15.37 -3.12
CA GLU A 193 5.91 14.46 -2.51
C GLU A 193 5.19 13.21 -2.00
N ASP A 194 4.12 13.35 -1.21
CA ASP A 194 3.33 12.19 -0.72
C ASP A 194 2.79 11.34 -1.88
N LYS A 195 2.31 12.01 -2.94
CA LYS A 195 1.77 11.32 -4.13
C LYS A 195 2.88 10.61 -4.88
N GLN A 196 4.07 11.20 -4.97
CA GLN A 196 5.21 10.57 -5.62
C GLN A 196 5.57 9.27 -4.92
N ILE A 197 5.56 9.24 -3.59
CA ILE A 197 5.93 8.03 -2.89
C ILE A 197 4.91 6.91 -3.10
N VAL A 198 3.62 7.27 -3.20
CA VAL A 198 2.58 6.34 -3.60
C VAL A 198 2.82 5.82 -5.03
N ILE A 199 3.21 6.68 -5.98
CA ILE A 199 3.56 6.25 -7.34
C ILE A 199 4.78 5.32 -7.34
N ASP A 200 5.86 5.69 -6.64
CA ASP A 200 7.09 4.88 -6.55
C ASP A 200 6.77 3.48 -5.99
N TRP A 201 5.96 3.43 -4.93
CA TRP A 201 5.44 2.17 -4.41
C TRP A 201 4.67 1.40 -5.48
N MET A 202 3.75 2.04 -6.21
CA MET A 202 2.97 1.38 -7.25
C MET A 202 3.81 0.88 -8.43
N ILE A 203 4.90 1.55 -8.75
CA ILE A 203 5.89 1.09 -9.73
C ILE A 203 6.61 -0.14 -9.19
N GLU A 204 7.11 -0.10 -7.96
CA GLU A 204 7.80 -1.24 -7.34
C GLU A 204 6.93 -2.49 -7.22
N MET A 205 5.63 -2.32 -6.98
CA MET A 205 4.71 -3.46 -6.89
C MET A 205 4.25 -3.97 -8.27
N ASP A 206 4.62 -3.30 -9.37
CA ASP A 206 4.12 -3.55 -10.74
C ASP A 206 2.56 -3.55 -10.83
N ILE A 207 1.92 -2.63 -10.10
CA ILE A 207 0.44 -2.56 -10.00
C ILE A 207 -0.19 -1.44 -10.83
N LEU A 208 0.62 -0.73 -11.63
CA LEU A 208 0.14 0.32 -12.53
C LEU A 208 -0.48 -0.25 -13.82
N GLN A 209 -0.30 -1.55 -14.10
CA GLN A 209 -0.89 -2.19 -15.26
C GLN A 209 -2.42 -2.20 -15.16
N GLY A 210 -3.09 -1.70 -16.21
CA GLY A 210 -4.55 -1.65 -16.30
C GLY A 210 -5.21 -0.68 -15.33
N ILE A 211 -4.43 0.15 -14.62
CA ILE A 211 -4.96 1.00 -13.56
C ILE A 211 -5.97 2.02 -14.07
N ASN A 212 -7.06 2.23 -13.34
CA ASN A 212 -8.06 3.24 -13.69
C ASN A 212 -7.84 4.52 -12.86
N LEU A 213 -7.23 5.53 -13.48
CA LEU A 213 -7.04 6.87 -12.91
C LEU A 213 -7.88 7.95 -13.61
N HIS A 214 -8.77 7.60 -14.52
CA HIS A 214 -9.62 8.52 -15.28
C HIS A 214 -10.16 9.73 -14.48
N TRP A 215 -9.93 10.95 -14.97
CA TRP A 215 -10.30 12.24 -14.37
C TRP A 215 -9.61 12.57 -13.03
N ASN A 216 -8.49 11.92 -12.71
CA ASN A 216 -7.70 12.30 -11.54
C ASN A 216 -7.03 13.66 -11.78
N LYS A 217 -7.24 14.61 -10.86
CA LYS A 217 -6.74 15.99 -10.94
C LYS A 217 -5.44 16.24 -10.19
N HIS A 218 -4.76 15.17 -9.80
CA HIS A 218 -3.67 15.22 -8.83
C HIS A 218 -2.38 14.56 -9.34
N LEU A 219 -2.23 14.38 -10.66
CA LEU A 219 -1.06 13.72 -11.25
C LEU A 219 -0.04 14.68 -11.87
N ASN A 220 -0.29 15.98 -11.76
CA ASN A 220 0.63 17.02 -12.22
C ASN A 220 2.00 16.85 -11.55
N LYS A 221 3.08 16.92 -12.33
CA LYS A 221 4.49 16.83 -11.91
C LYS A 221 4.94 15.48 -11.33
N LEU A 222 4.07 14.47 -11.31
CA LEU A 222 4.47 13.14 -10.82
C LEU A 222 5.38 12.44 -11.83
N ASN A 223 6.28 11.64 -11.29
CA ASN A 223 7.23 10.83 -12.01
C ASN A 223 6.72 9.39 -12.12
N PHE A 224 6.42 8.98 -13.34
CA PHE A 224 6.07 7.64 -13.78
C PHE A 224 7.20 7.01 -14.62
N GLN A 225 8.45 7.42 -14.38
CA GLN A 225 9.61 6.87 -15.08
C GLN A 225 9.63 5.34 -14.98
N GLU A 226 9.84 4.69 -16.13
CA GLU A 226 9.91 3.22 -16.27
C GLU A 226 8.64 2.48 -15.80
N ALA A 227 7.55 3.20 -15.52
CA ALA A 227 6.31 2.61 -15.04
C ALA A 227 5.67 1.72 -16.11
N ASN A 228 5.16 0.56 -15.69
CA ASN A 228 4.31 -0.28 -16.51
C ASN A 228 2.85 0.19 -16.43
N LEU A 229 2.45 1.04 -17.37
CA LEU A 229 1.09 1.58 -17.52
C LEU A 229 0.32 0.89 -18.67
N PHE A 230 0.70 -0.34 -19.03
CA PHE A 230 0.01 -1.12 -20.07
C PHE A 230 -1.49 -1.18 -19.78
N ARG A 231 -2.32 -0.77 -20.75
CA ARG A 231 -3.79 -0.67 -20.64
C ARG A 231 -4.32 0.26 -19.54
N ALA A 232 -3.50 1.13 -18.95
CA ALA A 232 -3.97 2.08 -17.95
C ALA A 232 -5.00 3.05 -18.53
N ASN A 233 -6.02 3.40 -17.76
CA ASN A 233 -6.98 4.46 -18.09
C ASN A 233 -6.62 5.76 -17.38
N LEU A 234 -5.94 6.65 -18.11
CA LEU A 234 -5.50 7.99 -17.71
C LEU A 234 -6.35 9.10 -18.39
N GLY A 235 -7.51 8.75 -18.95
CA GLY A 235 -8.34 9.69 -19.69
C GLY A 235 -8.82 10.85 -18.81
N GLY A 236 -8.74 12.08 -19.30
CA GLY A 236 -9.14 13.30 -18.59
C GLY A 236 -8.32 13.64 -17.35
N CYS A 237 -7.19 12.98 -17.10
CA CYS A 237 -6.32 13.28 -15.98
C CYS A 237 -5.59 14.63 -16.15
N GLU A 238 -5.23 15.25 -15.03
CA GLU A 238 -4.27 16.37 -15.00
C GLU A 238 -2.85 15.82 -14.82
N LEU A 239 -2.06 15.87 -15.89
CA LEU A 239 -0.72 15.28 -16.02
C LEU A 239 0.31 16.32 -16.49
N LYS A 240 0.11 17.60 -16.16
CA LYS A 240 1.01 18.68 -16.55
C LYS A 240 2.39 18.45 -15.96
N ASN A 241 3.42 18.52 -16.79
CA ASN A 241 4.81 18.25 -16.43
C ASN A 241 5.05 16.87 -15.78
N ALA A 242 4.14 15.90 -15.98
CA ALA A 242 4.39 14.53 -15.56
C ALA A 242 5.52 13.91 -16.37
N ARG A 243 6.32 13.04 -15.75
CA ARG A 243 7.45 12.36 -16.41
C ARG A 243 7.07 10.91 -16.68
N PHE A 244 7.15 10.49 -17.93
CA PHE A 244 6.89 9.14 -18.41
C PHE A 244 8.14 8.56 -19.09
N TRP A 245 9.34 8.99 -18.69
CA TRP A 245 10.58 8.54 -19.32
C TRP A 245 10.64 7.01 -19.32
N GLY A 246 10.78 6.39 -20.49
CA GLY A 246 10.85 4.94 -20.63
C GLY A 246 9.59 4.17 -20.18
N ALA A 247 8.48 4.84 -19.86
CA ALA A 247 7.27 4.19 -19.39
C ALA A 247 6.59 3.36 -20.51
N ASN A 248 6.00 2.23 -20.14
CA ASN A 248 5.17 1.45 -21.05
C ASN A 248 3.72 1.93 -20.96
N LEU A 249 3.23 2.64 -21.98
CA LEU A 249 1.84 3.12 -22.09
C LEU A 249 1.08 2.39 -23.21
N GLU A 250 1.55 1.21 -23.62
CA GLU A 250 0.89 0.42 -24.65
C GLU A 250 -0.58 0.18 -24.32
N GLU A 251 -1.46 0.39 -25.30
CA GLU A 251 -2.92 0.28 -25.17
C GLU A 251 -3.56 1.18 -24.07
N ALA A 252 -2.83 2.12 -23.47
CA ALA A 252 -3.37 3.03 -22.47
C ALA A 252 -4.39 4.01 -23.07
N ILE A 253 -5.26 4.60 -22.23
CA ILE A 253 -6.24 5.61 -22.62
C ILE A 253 -5.80 6.96 -22.06
N LEU A 254 -5.48 7.92 -22.92
CA LEU A 254 -5.09 9.29 -22.56
C LEU A 254 -6.08 10.35 -23.08
N GLY A 255 -7.22 9.92 -23.62
CA GLY A 255 -8.24 10.82 -24.15
C GLY A 255 -8.65 11.94 -23.19
N SER A 256 -8.65 13.19 -23.66
CA SER A 256 -8.94 14.39 -22.85
C SER A 256 -7.94 14.71 -21.73
N ALA A 257 -6.80 14.02 -21.61
CA ALA A 257 -5.79 14.32 -20.60
C ALA A 257 -5.08 15.67 -20.85
N GLN A 258 -4.69 16.33 -19.76
CA GLN A 258 -3.88 17.55 -19.78
C GLN A 258 -2.40 17.18 -19.65
N LEU A 259 -1.64 17.30 -20.74
CA LEU A 259 -0.28 16.75 -20.91
C LEU A 259 0.75 17.83 -21.25
N GLN A 260 0.45 19.10 -20.99
CA GLN A 260 1.36 20.21 -21.24
C GLN A 260 2.65 20.03 -20.45
N GLY A 261 3.79 20.16 -21.11
CA GLY A 261 5.11 19.95 -20.53
C GLY A 261 5.40 18.50 -20.11
N ALA A 262 4.53 17.53 -20.38
CA ALA A 262 4.79 16.13 -20.05
C ALA A 262 5.98 15.59 -20.86
N ASP A 263 6.78 14.73 -20.24
CA ASP A 263 7.96 14.12 -20.86
C ASP A 263 7.70 12.65 -21.17
N PHE A 264 7.49 12.33 -22.45
CA PHE A 264 7.33 10.95 -22.94
C PHE A 264 8.61 10.37 -23.53
N SER A 265 9.79 10.95 -23.29
CA SER A 265 11.06 10.46 -23.84
C SER A 265 11.22 8.96 -23.63
N HIS A 266 11.50 8.21 -24.71
CA HIS A 266 11.63 6.74 -24.68
C HIS A 266 10.38 5.95 -24.25
N ALA A 267 9.24 6.60 -24.01
CA ALA A 267 8.01 5.89 -23.65
C ALA A 267 7.49 5.06 -24.84
N VAL A 268 6.85 3.93 -24.54
CA VAL A 268 6.21 3.09 -25.56
C VAL A 268 4.72 3.45 -25.63
N LEU A 269 4.28 4.02 -26.76
CA LEU A 269 2.91 4.49 -26.97
C LEU A 269 2.10 3.64 -27.98
N THR A 270 2.53 2.40 -28.23
CA THR A 270 1.88 1.54 -29.24
C THR A 270 0.43 1.25 -28.86
N GLY A 271 -0.51 1.63 -29.72
CA GLY A 271 -1.95 1.43 -29.46
C GLY A 271 -2.54 2.34 -28.37
N THR A 272 -1.78 3.30 -27.83
CA THR A 272 -2.30 4.30 -26.89
C THR A 272 -3.41 5.13 -27.55
N ARG A 273 -4.53 5.27 -26.86
CA ARG A 273 -5.74 5.95 -27.35
C ARG A 273 -5.78 7.38 -26.82
N PHE A 274 -5.55 8.34 -27.70
CA PHE A 274 -5.66 9.77 -27.40
C PHE A 274 -7.06 10.36 -27.62
N GLY A 275 -8.07 9.54 -27.96
CA GLY A 275 -9.39 9.99 -28.42
C GLY A 275 -10.02 11.14 -27.61
N GLY A 276 -10.49 12.18 -28.29
CA GLY A 276 -10.79 13.49 -27.70
C GLY A 276 -9.64 14.49 -27.92
N ALA A 277 -9.77 15.72 -27.42
CA ALA A 277 -8.68 16.70 -27.49
C ALA A 277 -7.68 16.43 -26.36
N VAL A 278 -6.46 16.04 -26.67
CA VAL A 278 -5.35 16.06 -25.70
C VAL A 278 -4.70 17.42 -25.69
N ASN A 279 -4.37 17.92 -24.50
CA ASN A 279 -3.79 19.24 -24.36
C ASN A 279 -2.27 19.10 -24.19
N LEU A 280 -1.56 19.22 -25.31
CA LEU A 280 -0.10 19.22 -25.41
C LEU A 280 0.37 20.66 -25.68
N ASP A 281 1.62 20.98 -25.37
CA ASP A 281 2.24 22.26 -25.72
C ASP A 281 3.67 22.06 -26.25
N GLU A 282 4.33 23.13 -26.66
CA GLU A 282 5.73 23.11 -27.13
C GLU A 282 6.74 22.59 -26.08
N ASN A 283 6.32 22.48 -24.81
CA ASN A 283 7.14 21.93 -23.75
C ASN A 283 7.01 20.41 -23.64
N THR A 284 5.95 19.82 -24.17
CA THR A 284 5.76 18.36 -24.20
C THR A 284 6.86 17.69 -25.04
N ILE A 285 7.50 16.67 -24.49
CA ILE A 285 8.53 15.87 -25.18
C ILE A 285 7.92 14.55 -25.61
N LEU A 286 8.09 14.18 -26.89
CA LEU A 286 7.58 12.96 -27.51
C LEU A 286 8.55 11.79 -27.32
N PRO A 287 8.14 10.53 -27.61
CA PRO A 287 9.01 9.35 -27.48
C PRO A 287 10.35 9.42 -28.19
N ASP A 288 10.41 10.12 -29.33
CA ASP A 288 11.64 10.34 -30.10
C ASP A 288 12.49 11.51 -29.58
N GLN A 289 12.20 11.99 -28.37
CA GLN A 289 12.85 13.10 -27.65
C GLN A 289 12.67 14.47 -28.30
N LYS A 290 11.82 14.59 -29.33
CA LYS A 290 11.50 15.89 -29.91
C LYS A 290 10.38 16.56 -29.14
N ARG A 291 10.38 17.89 -29.15
CA ARG A 291 9.27 18.68 -28.62
C ARG A 291 8.07 18.60 -29.57
N TYR A 292 6.88 18.55 -28.99
CA TYR A 292 5.64 18.67 -29.74
C TYR A 292 5.60 20.03 -30.46
N ARG A 293 5.07 20.01 -31.69
CA ARG A 293 4.83 21.20 -32.51
C ARG A 293 3.46 21.00 -33.14
N ASP A 294 2.56 21.95 -32.92
CA ASP A 294 1.23 21.99 -33.54
C ASP A 294 1.30 22.08 -35.07
#